data_AF-A0A1J3FU00-F1
#
_entry.id   AF-A0A1J3FU00-F1
#
_cell.length_a   1.000
_cell.length_b   1.000
_cell.length_c   1.000
_cell.angle_alpha   90.00
_cell.angle_beta   90.00
_cell.angle_gamma   90.00
#
_symmetry.space_group_name_H-M   'P 1'
#
loop_
_entity.id
_entity.type
_entity.pdbx_description
1 polymer ?
#
loop_
_entity_poly.entity_id
_entity_poly.type
_entity_poly.pdbx_seq_one_letter_code
_entity_poly.pdbx_strand_id
1 'polypeptide(L)'
;MSSKVSSSGELLSRWRRIEEDEGENDGCDPSTVRRLNQRKEQWFTDAFTLLISLPRDTHIWCGYGDVMGPLLETFYNFFTDDRND
;
A
#
# COMPACT_ATOMS: atom_id res chain seq x y z
N MET A 1 13.79 -13.59 11.04
CA MET A 1 13.72 -12.16 11.36
C MET A 1 12.35 -11.89 11.94
N SER A 2 12.25 -11.37 13.16
CA SER A 2 10.96 -10.96 13.73
C SER A 2 10.54 -9.68 13.01
N SER A 3 9.88 -9.81 11.87
CA SER A 3 9.33 -8.67 11.15
C SER A 3 8.33 -8.02 12.10
N LYS A 4 8.68 -6.83 12.58
CA LYS A 4 7.80 -6.06 13.44
C LYS A 4 6.58 -5.72 12.60
N VAL A 5 5.46 -6.39 12.87
CA VAL A 5 4.21 -6.18 12.14
C VAL A 5 3.84 -4.71 12.32
N SER A 6 3.82 -3.94 11.24
CA SER A 6 3.43 -2.53 11.27
C SER A 6 1.98 -2.43 11.76
N SER A 7 1.73 -1.44 12.62
CA SER A 7 0.35 -1.18 13.06
C SER A 7 -0.49 -0.59 11.93
N SER A 8 -1.81 -0.80 11.97
CA SER A 8 -2.73 -0.20 10.98
C SER A 8 -2.59 1.32 10.92
N GLY A 9 -2.49 2.01 12.06
CA GLY A 9 -2.31 3.46 12.11
C GLY A 9 -1.02 3.94 11.44
N GLU A 10 0.07 3.20 11.58
CA GLU A 10 1.34 3.49 10.91
C GLU A 10 1.22 3.30 9.39
N LEU A 11 0.58 2.22 8.95
CA LEU A 11 0.34 1.95 7.54
C LEU A 11 -0.51 3.05 6.90
N LEU A 12 -1.60 3.47 7.54
CA LEU A 12 -2.46 4.54 7.02
C LEU A 12 -1.73 5.87 6.93
N SER A 13 -0.88 6.17 7.93
CA SER A 13 -0.05 7.37 7.92
C SER A 13 0.97 7.34 6.77
N ARG A 14 1.56 6.18 6.48
CA ARG A 14 2.47 5.98 5.35
C ARG A 14 1.74 6.08 4.01
N TRP A 15 0.53 5.51 3.90
CA TRP A 15 -0.28 5.59 2.70
C TRP A 15 -0.63 7.03 2.35
N ARG A 16 -1.11 7.81 3.32
CA ARG A 16 -1.44 9.23 3.12
C ARG A 16 -0.27 10.02 2.55
N ARG A 17 0.96 9.79 3.05
CA ARG A 17 2.17 10.44 2.52
C ARG A 17 2.50 10.02 1.09
N ILE A 18 2.20 8.77 0.73
CA ILE A 18 2.39 8.28 -0.64
C ILE A 18 1.40 8.98 -1.58
N GLU A 19 0.14 9.14 -1.18
CA GLU A 19 -0.89 9.85 -1.95
C GLU A 19 -0.56 11.35 -2.12
N GLU A 20 -0.10 12.01 -1.06
CA GLU A 20 0.36 13.41 -1.10
C GLU A 20 1.50 13.58 -2.12
N ASP A 21 2.52 12.71 -2.05
CA ASP A 21 3.66 12.74 -2.98
C ASP A 21 3.28 12.38 -4.44
N GLU A 22 2.21 11.61 -4.64
CA GLU A 22 1.69 11.29 -5.97
C GLU A 22 0.98 12.48 -6.59
N GLY A 23 0.18 13.22 -5.81
CA GLY A 23 -0.53 14.41 -6.28
C GLY A 23 0.39 15.61 -6.58
N GLU A 24 1.55 15.69 -5.93
CA GLU A 24 2.55 16.75 -6.18
C GLU A 24 3.47 16.44 -7.38
N ASN A 25 3.54 15.19 -7.83
CA ASN A 25 4.40 14.76 -8.93
C ASN A 25 3.62 14.73 -10.25
N ASP A 26 3.91 15.67 -11.15
CA ASP A 26 3.29 15.79 -12.49
C ASP A 26 3.66 14.67 -13.49
N GLY A 27 4.06 13.49 -13.00
CA GLY A 27 4.39 12.31 -13.83
C GLY A 27 5.56 12.46 -14.81
N CYS A 28 6.25 13.60 -14.81
CA CYS A 28 7.21 13.96 -15.86
C CYS A 28 8.60 13.32 -15.67
N ASP A 29 8.98 12.94 -14.44
CA ASP A 29 10.25 12.24 -14.17
C ASP A 29 10.04 10.73 -13.93
N PRO A 30 10.55 9.86 -14.82
CA PRO A 30 10.50 8.40 -14.61
C PRO A 30 11.13 7.95 -13.29
N SER A 31 12.10 8.69 -12.76
CA SER A 31 12.78 8.35 -11.50
C SER A 31 11.88 8.54 -10.27
N THR A 32 11.04 9.58 -10.27
CA THR A 32 10.07 9.84 -9.19
C THR A 32 8.95 8.81 -9.20
N VAL A 33 8.46 8.44 -10.38
CA VAL A 33 7.46 7.37 -10.57
C VAL A 33 7.99 6.03 -10.05
N ARG A 34 9.22 5.64 -10.42
CA ARG A 34 9.82 4.39 -9.94
C ARG A 34 9.95 4.35 -8.42
N ARG A 35 10.37 5.47 -7.80
CA ARG A 35 10.48 5.59 -6.34
C ARG A 35 9.11 5.53 -5.67
N LEU A 36 8.09 6.13 -6.27
CA LEU A 36 6.72 6.06 -5.77
C LEU A 36 6.19 4.61 -5.80
N ASN A 37 6.38 3.91 -6.91
CA ASN A 37 5.97 2.51 -7.05
C ASN A 37 6.65 1.61 -6.03
N GLN A 38 7.96 1.77 -5.79
CA GLN A 38 8.67 1.03 -4.74
C GLN A 38 8.07 1.26 -3.34
N ARG A 39 7.65 2.48 -3.03
CA ARG A 39 7.00 2.78 -1.75
C ARG A 39 5.61 2.16 -1.64
N LYS A 40 4.83 2.16 -2.73
CA LYS A 40 3.54 1.46 -2.83
C LYS A 40 3.70 -0.05 -2.65
N GLU A 41 4.69 -0.66 -3.32
CA GLU A 41 5.02 -2.09 -3.18
C GLU A 41 5.43 -2.48 -1.75
N GLN A 42 6.30 -1.68 -1.13
CA GLN A 42 6.71 -1.92 0.25
C GLN A 42 5.53 -1.77 1.21
N TRP A 43 4.72 -0.72 1.03
CA TRP A 43 3.52 -0.51 1.82
C TRP A 43 2.53 -1.68 1.67
N PHE A 44 2.31 -2.16 0.43
CA PHE A 44 1.45 -3.30 0.15
C PHE A 44 1.94 -4.57 0.88
N THR A 45 3.25 -4.84 0.82
CA THR A 45 3.85 -6.01 1.48
C THR A 45 3.62 -5.95 2.99
N ASP A 46 3.84 -4.79 3.60
CA ASP A 46 3.67 -4.59 5.03
C ASP A 46 2.18 -4.71 5.45
N ALA A 47 1.28 -4.13 4.67
CA ALA A 47 -0.17 -4.21 4.89
C ALA A 47 -0.69 -5.63 4.72
N PHE A 48 -0.28 -6.34 3.66
CA PHE A 48 -0.65 -7.74 3.46
C PHE A 48 -0.13 -8.62 4.60
N THR A 49 1.12 -8.40 5.04
CA THR A 49 1.72 -9.13 6.18
C THR A 49 0.92 -8.92 7.48
N LEU A 50 0.49 -7.68 7.76
CA LEU A 50 -0.41 -7.40 8.88
C LEU A 50 -1.69 -8.22 8.74
N LEU A 51 -2.36 -8.14 7.58
CA LEU A 51 -3.67 -8.75 7.37
C LEU A 51 -3.64 -10.28 7.48
N ILE A 52 -2.62 -10.95 6.92
CA ILE A 52 -2.49 -12.41 7.03
C ILE A 52 -2.08 -12.87 8.44
N SER A 53 -1.54 -11.97 9.26
CA SER A 53 -1.18 -12.26 10.65
C SER A 53 -2.37 -12.18 11.61
N LEU A 54 -3.51 -11.65 11.16
CA LEU A 54 -4.72 -11.53 11.97
C LEU A 54 -5.31 -12.90 12.30
N PRO A 55 -5.98 -13.05 13.47
CA PRO A 55 -6.74 -14.26 13.78
C PRO A 55 -7.78 -14.56 12.69
N ARG A 56 -8.03 -15.83 12.40
CA ARG A 56 -8.96 -16.28 11.34
C ARG A 56 -10.39 -15.74 11.51
N ASP A 57 -10.81 -15.48 12.75
CA ASP A 57 -12.14 -14.96 13.07
C ASP A 57 -12.23 -13.42 12.93
N THR A 58 -11.13 -12.77 12.54
CA THR A 58 -11.10 -11.32 12.35
C THR A 58 -11.75 -10.97 11.02
N HIS A 59 -12.88 -10.28 11.08
CA HIS A 59 -13.49 -9.67 9.91
C HIS A 59 -12.65 -8.48 9.45
N ILE A 60 -11.75 -8.71 8.49
CA ILE A 60 -10.83 -7.72 7.95
C ILE A 60 -11.58 -6.43 7.54
N TRP A 61 -12.74 -6.56 6.90
CA TRP A 61 -13.56 -5.42 6.47
C TRP A 61 -14.18 -4.61 7.61
N CYS A 62 -14.35 -5.19 8.80
CA CYS A 62 -14.93 -4.49 9.95
C CYS A 62 -13.86 -3.74 10.77
N GLY A 63 -12.66 -4.32 10.91
CA GLY A 63 -11.59 -3.77 11.76
C GLY A 63 -10.44 -3.09 11.02
N TYR A 64 -10.27 -3.39 9.73
CA TYR A 64 -9.14 -2.95 8.90
C TYR A 64 -9.59 -2.53 7.49
N GLY A 65 -10.86 -2.12 7.34
CA GLY A 65 -11.43 -1.70 6.05
C GLY A 65 -10.70 -0.48 5.45
N ASP A 66 -10.19 0.38 6.32
CA ASP A 66 -9.33 1.52 6.00
C ASP A 66 -7.97 1.12 5.41
N VAL A 67 -7.39 0.00 5.83
CA VAL A 67 -6.17 -0.58 5.22
C VAL A 67 -6.51 -1.36 3.95
N MET A 68 -7.65 -2.06 3.92
CA MET A 68 -8.06 -2.86 2.76
C MET A 68 -8.34 -2.04 1.51
N GLY A 69 -8.92 -0.85 1.63
CA GLY A 69 -9.20 0.02 0.48
C GLY A 69 -7.93 0.32 -0.33
N PRO A 70 -6.93 0.99 0.28
CA PRO A 70 -5.62 1.24 -0.33
C PRO A 70 -4.89 -0.02 -0.82
N LEU A 71 -5.03 -1.15 -0.12
CA LEU A 71 -4.41 -2.42 -0.53
C LEU A 71 -5.01 -2.95 -1.82
N LEU A 72 -6.33 -2.91 -1.96
CA LEU A 72 -7.00 -3.29 -3.21
C LEU A 72 -6.73 -2.30 -4.33
N GLU A 73 -6.68 -1.01 -4.03
CA GLU A 73 -6.32 0.01 -5.01
C GLU A 73 -4.91 -0.21 -5.55
N THR A 74 -3.93 -0.48 -4.68
CA THR A 74 -2.55 -0.78 -5.11
C THR A 74 -2.51 -2.04 -5.97
N PHE A 75 -3.24 -3.10 -5.58
CA PHE A 75 -3.29 -4.34 -6.34
C PHE A 75 -3.97 -4.16 -7.71
N TYR A 76 -5.10 -3.44 -7.74
CA TYR A 76 -5.80 -3.11 -8.96
C TYR A 76 -4.92 -2.28 -9.88
N ASN A 77 -4.33 -1.20 -9.38
CA ASN A 77 -3.44 -0.35 -10.16
C ASN A 77 -2.25 -1.15 -10.68
N PHE A 78 -1.61 -2.01 -9.88
CA PHE A 78 -0.53 -2.89 -10.37
C PHE A 78 -0.94 -3.78 -11.55
N PHE A 79 -2.17 -4.31 -11.53
CA PHE A 79 -2.65 -5.22 -12.58
C PHE A 79 -3.24 -4.49 -13.81
N THR A 80 -3.79 -3.30 -13.60
CA THR A 80 -4.46 -2.49 -14.65
C THR A 80 -3.51 -1.49 -15.30
N ASP A 81 -2.35 -1.27 -14.68
CA ASP A 81 -1.25 -0.52 -15.23
C ASP A 81 -0.68 -1.30 -16.43
N ASP A 82 -1.32 -1.08 -17.58
CA ASP A 82 -0.98 -1.54 -18.93
C ASP A 82 0.33 -0.88 -19.41
N ARG A 83 1.34 -0.84 -18.54
CA ARG A 83 2.73 -0.62 -18.91
C ARG A 83 3.13 -1.82 -19.76
N ASN A 84 2.84 -1.73 -21.05
CA ASN A 84 3.64 -2.37 -22.07
C ASN A 84 5.08 -1.90 -21.81
N ASP A 85 5.88 -2.79 -21.21
CA ASP A 85 7.34 -2.69 -21.19
C ASP A 85 7.88 -2.52 -22.62
#